data_AF-A0A2R7RIF5-F1
#
_entry.id   AF-A0A2R7RIF5-F1
#
_cell.length_a   1.000
_cell.length_b   1.000
_cell.length_c   1.000
_cell.angle_alpha   90.00
_cell.angle_beta   90.00
_cell.angle_gamma   90.00
#
_symmetry.space_group_name_H-M   'P 1'
#
loop_
_entity.id
_entity.type
_entity.pdbx_description
1 polymer ?
#
loop_
_entity_poly.entity_id
_entity_poly.type
_entity_poly.pdbx_seq_one_letter_code
_entity_poly.pdbx_strand_id
1 'polypeptide(L)' 'HAVFIRGPWVERVGPGVEILAQVEPADPVHASHAASLPGTARIVAVRSGHLLATSFHPEVTGEKRVHELFIRMIRGEA' A
#
# COMPACT_ATOMS: atom_id res chain seq x y z
N HIS A 1 9.45 -1.77 7.39
CA HIS A 1 9.68 -0.38 6.95
C HIS A 1 9.31 -0.29 5.48
N ALA A 2 8.77 0.83 5.02
CA ALA A 2 8.40 1.06 3.63
C ALA A 2 9.21 2.23 3.06
N VAL A 3 9.65 2.12 1.81
CA VAL A 3 10.33 3.20 1.07
C VAL A 3 9.46 3.61 -0.10
N PHE A 4 9.20 4.91 -0.22
CA PHE A 4 8.38 5.48 -1.28
C PHE A 4 9.29 6.28 -2.22
N ILE A 5 9.29 5.95 -3.50
CA ILE A 5 10.04 6.69 -4.53
C ILE A 5 9.02 7.26 -5.50
N ARG A 6 8.49 8.45 -5.17
CA ARG A 6 7.46 9.13 -5.97
C ARG A 6 6.24 8.22 -6.29
N GLY A 7 5.88 7.34 -5.36
CA GLY A 7 4.77 6.39 -5.53
C GLY A 7 3.39 7.04 -5.32
N PRO A 8 2.36 6.64 -6.08
CA PRO A 8 0.98 7.10 -5.87
C PRO A 8 0.37 6.48 -4.60
N TRP A 9 -0.80 6.91 -4.17
CA TRP A 9 -1.63 6.20 -3.18
C TRP A 9 -3.00 5.84 -3.76
N VAL A 10 -3.69 4.92 -3.11
CA VAL A 10 -5.07 4.56 -3.48
C VAL A 10 -6.04 5.55 -2.84
N GLU A 11 -6.86 6.21 -3.65
CA GLU A 11 -7.88 7.17 -3.18
C GLU A 11 -9.22 6.52 -2.83
N ARG A 12 -9.57 5.44 -3.54
CA ARG A 12 -10.84 4.72 -3.36
C ARG A 12 -10.64 3.23 -3.63
N VAL A 13 -11.40 2.41 -2.93
CA VAL A 13 -11.47 0.96 -3.11
C VAL A 13 -12.90 0.53 -3.40
N GLY A 14 -13.08 -0.51 -4.20
CA GLY A 14 -14.38 -1.11 -4.50
C GLY A 14 -14.69 -2.32 -3.61
N PRO A 15 -15.88 -2.92 -3.75
CA PRO A 15 -16.22 -4.17 -3.08
C PRO A 15 -15.21 -5.28 -3.41
N GLY A 16 -14.86 -6.10 -2.41
CA GLY A 16 -13.91 -7.21 -2.59
C GLY A 16 -12.43 -6.82 -2.58
N VAL A 17 -12.11 -5.53 -2.42
CA VAL A 17 -10.74 -5.04 -2.21
C VAL A 17 -10.45 -4.98 -0.72
N GLU A 18 -9.38 -5.62 -0.30
CA GLU A 18 -8.86 -5.59 1.06
C GLU A 18 -7.74 -4.55 1.17
N ILE A 19 -7.79 -3.71 2.20
CA ILE A 19 -6.73 -2.76 2.54
C ILE A 19 -5.73 -3.47 3.45
N LEU A 20 -4.50 -3.64 2.98
CA LEU A 20 -3.45 -4.33 3.73
C LEU A 20 -2.55 -3.38 4.52
N ALA A 21 -2.37 -2.15 4.05
CA ALA A 21 -1.56 -1.15 4.73
C ALA A 21 -2.02 0.27 4.43
N GLN A 22 -1.93 1.11 5.46
CA GLN A 22 -2.12 2.56 5.37
C GLN A 22 -0.96 3.29 6.06
N VAL A 23 -0.70 4.52 5.64
CA VAL A 23 0.31 5.40 6.26
C VAL A 23 -0.27 6.77 6.51
N GLU A 24 0.11 7.38 7.64
CA GLU A 24 -0.16 8.79 7.88
C GLU A 24 0.87 9.63 7.11
N PRO A 25 0.45 10.71 6.42
CA PRO A 25 1.38 11.60 5.75
C PRO A 25 2.31 12.27 6.78
N ALA A 26 3.62 12.23 6.54
CA ALA A 26 4.60 12.93 7.38
C ALA A 26 4.46 14.46 7.29
N ASP A 27 3.98 14.97 6.15
CA ASP A 27 3.65 16.37 5.93
C ASP A 27 2.29 16.48 5.20
N PRO A 28 1.23 16.98 5.87
CA PRO A 28 -0.09 17.13 5.26
C PRO A 28 -0.16 18.22 4.19
N VAL A 29 0.84 19.10 4.07
CA VAL A 29 0.86 20.26 3.15
C VAL A 29 1.62 19.94 1.87
N HIS A 30 2.65 19.08 1.92
CA HIS A 30 3.51 18.74 0.76
C HIS A 30 3.20 17.39 0.09
N ALA A 31 2.12 16.70 0.47
CA ALA A 31 1.63 15.54 -0.28
C ALA A 31 1.06 15.97 -1.64
N SER A 32 1.94 16.19 -2.62
CA SER A 32 1.57 16.66 -3.96
C SER A 32 0.63 15.69 -4.67
N HIS A 33 -0.42 16.26 -5.30
CA HIS A 33 -1.39 15.67 -6.24
C HIS A 33 -2.71 15.04 -5.75
N ALA A 34 -2.98 14.87 -4.46
CA ALA A 34 -4.37 14.67 -4.04
C ALA A 34 -4.71 15.54 -2.85
N ALA A 35 -5.92 16.12 -2.88
CA ALA A 35 -6.52 16.86 -1.80
C ALA A 35 -6.15 16.22 -0.46
N SER A 36 -5.37 16.96 0.33
CA SER A 36 -5.09 16.63 1.72
C SER A 36 -6.42 16.52 2.43
N LEU A 37 -6.83 15.30 2.76
CA LEU A 37 -7.91 15.09 3.71
C LEU A 37 -7.22 15.08 5.08
N PRO A 38 -7.46 16.08 5.94
CA PRO A 38 -6.88 16.12 7.27
C PRO A 38 -7.20 14.82 8.02
N GLY A 39 -6.18 14.18 8.59
CA GLY A 39 -6.35 12.97 9.42
C GLY A 39 -6.72 11.68 8.67
N THR A 40 -6.62 11.63 7.34
CA THR A 40 -6.95 10.40 6.58
C THR A 40 -5.68 9.64 6.19
N ALA A 41 -5.44 8.51 6.85
CA ALA A 41 -4.39 7.57 6.47
C ALA A 41 -4.50 7.17 4.98
N ARG A 42 -3.39 7.25 4.24
CA ARG A 42 -3.32 6.93 2.81
C ARG A 42 -3.14 5.43 2.62
N ILE A 43 -3.94 4.83 1.75
CA ILE A 43 -3.85 3.41 1.43
C ILE A 43 -2.66 3.19 0.49
N VAL A 44 -1.76 2.28 0.87
CA VAL A 44 -0.50 2.02 0.16
C VAL A 44 -0.23 0.55 -0.14
N ALA A 45 -1.09 -0.34 0.34
CA ALA A 45 -1.13 -1.74 -0.10
C ALA A 45 -2.57 -2.26 -0.10
N VAL A 46 -2.95 -2.95 -1.18
CA VAL A 46 -4.28 -3.55 -1.35
C VAL A 46 -4.20 -4.93 -1.98
N ARG A 47 -5.22 -5.75 -1.73
CA ARG A 47 -5.43 -7.05 -2.39
C ARG A 47 -6.83 -7.15 -2.97
N SER A 48 -6.96 -7.78 -4.13
CA SER A 48 -8.24 -8.11 -4.75
C SER A 48 -8.16 -9.49 -5.38
N GLY A 49 -8.68 -10.51 -4.70
CA GLY A 49 -8.49 -11.90 -5.11
C GLY A 49 -7.00 -12.23 -5.21
N HIS A 50 -6.56 -12.61 -6.42
CA HIS A 50 -5.16 -12.97 -6.69
C HIS A 50 -4.26 -11.77 -7.06
N LEU A 51 -4.79 -10.53 -7.02
CA LEU A 51 -4.03 -9.32 -7.32
C LEU A 51 -3.51 -8.68 -6.03
N LEU A 52 -2.23 -8.33 -6.02
CA LEU A 52 -1.56 -7.58 -4.95
C LEU A 52 -0.96 -6.31 -5.54
N ALA A 53 -1.20 -5.16 -4.92
CA ALA A 53 -0.64 -3.88 -5.35
C ALA A 53 -0.05 -3.11 -4.16
N THR A 54 1.13 -2.52 -4.36
CA THR A 54 1.85 -1.72 -3.36
C THR A 54 2.36 -0.42 -3.97
N SER A 55 2.31 0.65 -3.17
CA SER A 55 2.78 2.01 -3.52
C SER A 55 4.22 2.29 -3.07
N PHE A 56 4.86 1.31 -2.45
CA PHE A 56 6.20 1.38 -1.91
C PHE A 56 7.06 0.25 -2.47
N HIS A 57 8.36 0.35 -2.21
CA HIS A 57 9.40 -0.54 -2.67
C HIS A 57 9.87 -1.48 -1.53
N PRO A 58 9.20 -2.64 -1.30
CA PRO A 58 9.61 -3.58 -0.27
C PRO A 58 11.02 -4.14 -0.49
N GLU A 59 11.47 -4.18 -1.75
CA GLU A 59 12.78 -4.67 -2.16
C GLU A 59 13.94 -3.78 -1.67
N VAL A 60 13.71 -2.47 -1.53
CA VAL A 60 14.75 -1.50 -1.17
C VAL A 60 15.05 -1.52 0.33
N THR A 61 14.09 -1.95 1.16
CA THR A 61 14.25 -1.98 2.63
C THR A 61 14.65 -3.36 3.17
N GLY A 62 14.83 -4.36 2.29
CA GLY A 62 15.06 -5.75 2.69
C GLY A 62 13.87 -6.39 3.41
N GLU A 63 12.68 -5.79 3.31
CA GLU A 63 11.46 -6.23 3.96
C GLU A 63 10.85 -7.41 3.20
N LYS A 64 10.61 -8.52 3.91
CA LYS A 64 10.20 -9.79 3.28
C LYS A 64 8.72 -10.11 3.42
N ARG A 65 7.96 -9.48 4.32
CA ARG A 65 6.55 -9.84 4.59
C ARG A 65 5.67 -9.70 3.36
N VAL A 66 5.90 -8.69 2.51
CA VAL A 66 5.15 -8.56 1.24
C VAL A 66 5.48 -9.71 0.28
N HIS A 67 6.76 -10.09 0.18
CA HIS A 67 7.20 -11.21 -0.65
C HIS A 67 6.66 -12.55 -0.12
N GLU A 68 6.68 -12.75 1.19
CA GLU A 68 6.12 -13.91 1.87
C GLU A 68 4.60 -14.01 1.68
N LEU A 69 3.89 -12.88 1.79
CA LEU A 69 2.46 -12.82 1.50
C LEU A 69 2.17 -13.23 0.06
N PHE A 70 2.95 -12.71 -0.91
CA PHE A 70 2.78 -13.08 -2.31
C PHE A 70 3.00 -14.57 -2.56
N ILE A 71 4.02 -15.18 -1.92
CA ILE A 71 4.25 -16.63 -1.98
C ILE A 71 3.07 -17.40 -1.38
N ARG A 72 2.55 -16.98 -0.22
CA ARG A 72 1.37 -17.61 0.40
C ARG A 72 0.14 -17.50 -0.49
N MET A 73 -0.05 -16.38 -1.18
CA MET A 73 -1.14 -16.21 -2.16
C MET A 73 -1.03 -17.22 -3.31
N ILE A 74 0.18 -17.44 -3.85
CA ILE A 74 0.42 -18.44 -4.90
C ILE A 74 0.11 -19.85 -4.40
N ARG A 75 0.41 -20.14 -3.13
CA ARG A 75 0.14 -21.43 -2.50
C ARG A 75 -1.32 -21.64 -2.08
N GLY A 76 -2.16 -20.60 -2.12
CA GLY A 76 -3.54 -20.66 -1.64
C GLY A 76 -3.69 -20.64 -0.12
N GLU A 77 -2.70 -20.09 0.59
CA GLU A 77 -2.59 -20.06 2.06
C GLU A 77 -2.88 -18.67 2.66
N ALA A 78 -3.32 -17.72 1.83
CA ALA A 78 -3.48 -16.31 2.16
C ALA A 78 -4.94 -15.86 2.13
#